data_AF-A0A1M5B8U9-F1
#
_entry.id   AF-A0A1M5B8U9-F1
#
_cell.length_a   1.000
_cell.length_b   1.000
_cell.length_c   1.000
_cell.angle_alpha   90.00
_cell.angle_beta   90.00
_cell.angle_gamma   90.00
#
_symmetry.space_group_name_H-M   'P 1'
#
loop_
_entity.id
_entity.type
_entity.pdbx_description
1 polymer ?
#
loop_
_entity_poly.entity_id
_entity_poly.type
_entity_poly.pdbx_seq_one_letter_code
_entity_poly.pdbx_strand_id
1 'polypeptide(L)' 'MMHHWRMTEMEKLHIIEQLRAEELCTKKARFYLTQTRDPAIQGLLQQCIDKGQRHISTLNNLLQDAGLPQMARH' A
#
# COMPACT_ATOMS: atom_id res chain seq x y z
N MET A 1 22.85 22.21 -8.32
CA MET A 1 22.08 21.58 -9.42
C MET A 1 21.46 20.30 -8.86
N MET A 2 20.18 20.33 -8.48
CA MET A 2 19.48 19.10 -8.10
C MET A 2 18.99 18.43 -9.39
N HIS A 3 19.67 17.34 -9.78
CA HIS A 3 19.17 16.48 -10.84
C HIS A 3 17.80 15.95 -10.40
N HIS A 4 16.74 16.37 -11.10
CA HIS A 4 15.42 15.79 -10.94
C HIS A 4 15.48 14.36 -11.47
N TRP A 5 15.76 13.38 -10.61
CA TRP A 5 15.61 11.98 -10.96
C TRP A 5 14.11 11.73 -11.17
N ARG A 6 13.68 11.76 -12.43
CA ARG A 6 12.32 11.36 -12.80
C ARG A 6 12.24 9.84 -12.76
N MET A 7 11.26 9.34 -12.03
CA MET A 7 10.93 7.92 -11.98
C MET A 7 10.65 7.39 -13.39
N THR A 8 11.29 6.27 -13.73
CA THR A 8 11.09 5.56 -14.99
C THR A 8 9.72 4.88 -15.03
N GLU A 9 9.24 4.53 -16.24
CA GLU A 9 7.97 3.82 -16.39
C GLU A 9 7.97 2.44 -15.72
N MET A 10 9.11 1.74 -15.71
CA MET A 10 9.24 0.46 -15.02
C MET A 10 9.12 0.61 -13.50
N GLU A 11 9.74 1.63 -12.92
CA GLU A 11 9.61 1.92 -11.49
C GLU A 11 8.16 2.27 -11.13
N LYS A 12 7.47 3.06 -11.96
CA LYS A 12 6.04 3.35 -11.79
C LYS A 12 5.19 2.08 -11.81
N LEU A 13 5.42 1.18 -12.77
CA LEU A 13 4.71 -0.09 -12.86
C LEU A 13 4.91 -0.96 -11.61
N HIS A 14 6.14 -1.06 -11.10
CA HIS A 14 6.42 -1.79 -9.87
C HIS A 14 5.75 -1.17 -8.64
N ILE A 15 5.70 0.17 -8.55
CA ILE A 15 4.99 0.85 -7.46
C ILE A 15 3.48 0.60 -7.54
N ILE A 16 2.89 0.61 -8.74
CA ILE A 16 1.46 0.28 -8.94
C ILE A 16 1.17 -1.16 -8.55
N GLU A 17 2.02 -2.11 -8.95
CA GLU A 17 1.89 -3.52 -8.58
C GLU A 17 1.97 -3.70 -7.06
N GLN A 18 2.97 -3.09 -6.44
CA GLN A 18 3.15 -3.14 -4.99
C GLN A 18 1.96 -2.50 -4.25
N LEU A 19 1.42 -1.38 -4.76
CA LEU A 19 0.24 -0.74 -4.20
C LEU A 19 -0.95 -1.70 -4.19
N ARG A 20 -1.21 -2.39 -5.31
CA ARG A 20 -2.29 -3.40 -5.41
C ARG A 20 -2.07 -4.56 -4.44
N ALA A 21 -0.83 -5.02 -4.30
CA ALA A 21 -0.48 -6.08 -3.37
C ALA A 21 -0.75 -5.68 -1.91
N GLU A 22 -0.40 -4.45 -1.51
CA GLU A 22 -0.64 -3.93 -0.17
C GLU A 22 -2.13 -3.71 0.12
N GLU A 23 -2.91 -3.25 -0.87
CA GLU A 23 -4.37 -3.15 -0.76
C GLU A 23 -5.02 -4.53 -0.55
N LEU A 24 -4.59 -5.54 -1.32
CA LEU A 24 -5.07 -6.91 -1.17
C LEU A 24 -4.67 -7.51 0.19
N CYS A 25 -3.42 -7.33 0.61
CA CYS A 25 -2.91 -7.78 1.89
C CYS A 25 -3.72 -7.18 3.05
N THR A 26 -3.93 -5.86 3.03
CA THR A 26 -4.72 -5.14 4.04
C THR A 26 -6.17 -5.63 4.05
N LYS A 27 -6.78 -5.84 2.89
CA LYS A 27 -8.15 -6.37 2.77
C LYS A 27 -8.27 -7.77 3.39
N LYS A 28 -7.31 -8.66 3.11
CA LYS A 28 -7.27 -10.01 3.70
C LYS A 28 -7.06 -9.96 5.21
N ALA A 29 -6.15 -9.12 5.69
CA ALA A 29 -5.90 -8.96 7.12
C ALA A 29 -7.16 -8.49 7.87
N ARG A 30 -7.89 -7.52 7.31
CA ARG A 30 -9.21 -7.09 7.85
C ARG A 30 -10.23 -8.23 7.87
N PHE A 31 -10.32 -8.99 6.79
CA PHE A 31 -11.22 -10.14 6.70
C PHE A 31 -10.89 -11.23 7.73
N TYR A 32 -9.62 -11.53 7.97
CA TYR A 32 -9.22 -12.50 8.98
C TYR A 32 -9.41 -11.96 10.41
N LEU A 33 -9.24 -10.65 10.61
CA LEU A 33 -9.45 -10.01 11.91
C LEU A 33 -10.89 -10.19 12.38
N THR A 34 -11.88 -10.10 11.49
CA THR A 34 -13.30 -10.29 11.83
C THR A 34 -13.68 -11.74 12.15
N GLN A 35 -12.85 -12.72 11.75
CA GLN A 35 -13.10 -14.14 11.98
C GLN A 35 -12.31 -14.72 13.16
N THR A 36 -11.23 -14.06 13.55
CA THR A 36 -10.32 -14.57 14.56
C THR A 36 -10.79 -14.21 15.96
N ARG A 37 -10.78 -15.18 16.88
CA ARG A 37 -11.11 -14.98 18.30
C ARG A 37 -9.89 -14.89 19.22
N ASP A 38 -8.73 -15.34 18.74
CA ASP A 38 -7.48 -15.30 19.50
C ASP A 38 -6.96 -13.85 19.59
N PRO A 39 -6.78 -13.29 20.81
CA PRO A 39 -6.35 -11.90 20.98
C PRO A 39 -4.94 -11.60 20.45
N ALA A 40 -4.02 -12.56 20.51
CA ALA A 40 -2.67 -12.37 20.01
C ALA A 40 -2.66 -12.30 18.47
N ILE A 41 -3.43 -13.17 17.81
CA ILE A 41 -3.59 -13.12 16.36
C ILE A 41 -4.32 -11.85 15.93
N GLN A 42 -5.36 -11.41 16.67
CA GLN A 42 -6.00 -10.12 16.42
C GLN A 42 -5.00 -8.96 16.48
N GLY A 43 -4.11 -8.95 17.49
CA GLY A 43 -3.04 -7.96 17.61
C GLY A 43 -2.09 -7.95 16.41
N LEU A 44 -1.67 -9.12 15.94
CA LEU A 44 -0.82 -9.24 14.74
C LEU A 44 -1.52 -8.76 13.48
N LEU A 45 -2.79 -9.12 13.30
CA LEU A 45 -3.59 -8.68 12.15
C LEU A 45 -3.80 -7.16 12.16
N GLN A 46 -4.01 -6.56 13.33
CA GLN A 46 -4.09 -5.10 13.45
C GLN A 46 -2.77 -4.43 13.06
N GLN A 47 -1.63 -4.94 13.53
CA GLN A 47 -0.31 -4.43 13.13
C GLN A 47 -0.07 -4.55 11.62
N CYS A 48 -0.51 -5.65 10.99
CA CYS A 48 -0.45 -5.82 9.54
C CYS A 48 -1.29 -4.78 8.80
N ILE A 49 -2.51 -4.48 9.29
CA ILE A 49 -3.38 -3.45 8.72
C ILE A 49 -2.71 -2.07 8.82
N ASP A 50 -2.20 -1.71 9.99
CA ASP A 50 -1.59 -0.39 10.23
C ASP A 50 -0.29 -0.22 9.40
N LYS A 51 0.48 -1.30 9.22
CA LYS A 51 1.63 -1.33 8.31
C LYS A 51 1.20 -1.16 6.85
N GLY A 52 0.23 -1.95 6.39
CA GLY A 52 -0.26 -1.88 5.01
C GLY A 52 -0.82 -0.51 4.66
N GLN A 53 -1.54 0.15 5.58
CA GLN A 53 -2.03 1.51 5.38
C GLN A 53 -0.89 2.53 5.19
N ARG A 54 0.17 2.46 6.01
CA ARG A 54 1.35 3.34 5.86
C ARG A 54 2.05 3.10 4.52
N HIS A 55 2.17 1.85 4.10
CA HIS A 55 2.76 1.50 2.80
C HIS A 55 1.92 2.05 1.64
N ILE A 56 0.59 1.85 1.68
CA ILE A 56 -0.35 2.38 0.68
C ILE A 56 -0.23 3.91 0.57
N SER A 57 -0.20 4.63 1.69
CA SER A 57 -0.03 6.09 1.68
C SER A 57 1.30 6.49 1.05
N THR A 58 2.38 5.81 1.40
CA THR A 58 3.73 6.09 0.85
C THR A 58 3.77 5.85 -0.66
N LEU A 59 3.25 4.72 -1.13
CA LEU A 59 3.24 4.36 -2.55
C LEU A 59 2.37 5.32 -3.37
N ASN A 60 1.23 5.76 -2.84
CA ASN A 60 0.40 6.78 -3.49
C ASN A 60 1.12 8.12 -3.60
N ASN A 61 1.82 8.57 -2.56
CA ASN A 61 2.60 9.81 -2.61
C ASN A 61 3.71 9.72 -3.67
N LEU A 62 4.41 8.58 -3.75
CA LEU A 62 5.43 8.36 -4.77
C LEU A 62 4.88 8.44 -6.21
N LEU A 63 3.68 7.90 -6.44
CA LEU A 63 3.02 7.99 -7.75
C LEU A 63 2.58 9.43 -8.07
N GLN A 64 2.05 10.15 -7.08
CA GLN A 64 1.68 11.56 -7.23
C GLN A 64 2.89 12.43 -7.57
N ASP A 65 4.01 12.26 -6.86
CA ASP A 65 5.27 12.97 -7.13
C ASP A 65 5.83 12.63 -8.52
N ALA A 66 5.53 11.43 -9.03
CA ALA A 66 5.88 10.98 -10.38
C ALA A 66 4.92 11.49 -11.48
N GLY A 67 3.92 12.30 -11.13
CA GLY A 67 2.95 12.89 -12.05
C GLY A 67 1.80 11.95 -12.45
N LEU A 68 1.64 10.81 -11.76
CA LEU A 68 0.48 9.94 -11.94
C LEU A 68 -0.61 10.33 -10.93
N PRO A 69 -1.79 10.78 -11.38
CA PRO A 69 -2.90 11.01 -10.47
C PRO A 69 -3.29 9.70 -9.81
N GLN A 70 -3.69 9.79 -8.53
CA GLN A 70 -4.19 8.67 -7.73
C GLN A 70 -5.19 7.87 -8.59
N MET A 71 -4.86 6.62 -8.94
CA MET A 71 -5.76 5.79 -9.75
C MET A 71 -7.11 5.74 -9.03
N ALA A 72 -8.12 6.34 -9.67
CA ALA A 72 -9.45 6.49 -9.10
C ALA A 72 -9.98 5.13 -8.68
N ARG A 73 -10.23 4.97 -7.37
CA ARG A 73 -11.00 3.88 -6.83
C ARG A 73 -12.44 4.02 -7.36
N HIS A 74 -12.78 3.24 -8.38
CA HIS A 74 -14.17 2.97 -8.77
C HIS A 74 -14.68 1.73 -8.04
#